data_AF-A0A7V0MKP2-F1
#
_entry.id   AF-A0A7V0MKP2-F1
#
_cell.length_a   1.000
_cell.length_b   1.000
_cell.length_c   1.000
_cell.angle_alpha   90.00
_cell.angle_beta   90.00
_cell.angle_gamma   90.00
#
_symmetry.space_group_name_H-M   'P 1'
#
loop_
_entity.id
_entity.type
_entity.pdbx_description
1 polymer ?
#
loop_
_entity_poly.entity_id
_entity_poly.type
_entity_poly.pdbx_seq_one_letter_code
_entity_poly.pdbx_strand_id
1 'polypeptide(L)'
;MSEEKMIEKCELCGKQVPLVKSHIIPKFATNWIKKTSLTGGLRKPLNPNIRYQDSAKIRLLCSQCEQKFSKWEKWFADNVFYKYWNGGKRLFQYNESLLLFILSLSWIGGKEDATQI
;
A
#
# COMPACT_ATOMS: atom_id res chain seq x y z
N MET A 1 5.63 -14.20 -24.71
CA MET A 1 4.72 -15.11 -23.98
C MET A 1 3.75 -14.25 -23.20
N SER A 2 2.53 -14.09 -23.69
CA SER A 2 1.49 -13.28 -23.04
C SER A 2 1.01 -14.01 -21.77
N GLU A 3 1.21 -13.41 -20.60
CA GLU A 3 0.58 -13.87 -19.35
C GLU A 3 -0.95 -13.92 -19.57
N GLU A 4 -1.53 -15.12 -19.57
CA GLU A 4 -2.98 -15.27 -19.46
C GLU A 4 -3.43 -14.60 -18.15
N LYS A 5 -4.16 -13.50 -18.28
CA LYS A 5 -4.73 -12.77 -17.14
C LYS A 5 -5.86 -13.60 -16.57
N MET A 6 -5.59 -14.37 -15.52
CA MET A 6 -6.63 -15.01 -14.72
C MET A 6 -7.63 -13.94 -14.24
N ILE A 7 -8.90 -14.16 -14.58
CA ILE A 7 -10.02 -13.33 -14.16
C ILE A 7 -10.41 -13.82 -12.77
N GLU A 8 -10.30 -12.94 -11.79
CA GLU A 8 -10.69 -13.21 -10.41
C GLU A 8 -11.64 -12.11 -9.93
N LYS A 9 -12.31 -12.35 -8.80
CA LYS A 9 -13.22 -11.36 -8.21
C LYS A 9 -12.40 -10.28 -7.50
N CYS A 10 -12.62 -9.02 -7.87
CA CYS A 10 -12.02 -7.91 -7.13
C CYS A 10 -12.68 -7.78 -5.75
N GLU A 11 -11.87 -7.79 -4.69
CA GLU A 11 -12.38 -7.75 -3.32
C GLU A 11 -13.08 -6.43 -2.96
N LEU A 12 -12.79 -5.32 -3.65
CA LEU A 12 -13.42 -4.03 -3.38
C LEU A 12 -14.71 -3.79 -4.18
N CYS A 13 -14.70 -4.06 -5.49
CA CYS A 13 -15.87 -3.78 -6.34
C CYS A 13 -16.69 -5.03 -6.71
N GLY A 14 -16.24 -6.23 -6.35
CA GLY A 14 -16.94 -7.48 -6.59
C GLY A 14 -16.99 -7.96 -8.05
N LYS A 15 -16.39 -7.22 -9.00
CA LYS A 15 -16.41 -7.55 -10.43
C LYS A 15 -15.39 -8.66 -10.73
N GLN A 16 -15.76 -9.58 -11.64
CA GLN A 16 -14.83 -10.55 -12.23
C GLN A 16 -13.98 -9.87 -13.29
N VAL A 17 -12.73 -9.56 -12.97
CA VAL A 17 -11.79 -8.84 -13.84
C VAL A 17 -10.35 -9.26 -13.53
N PRO A 18 -9.39 -9.03 -14.44
CA PRO A 18 -7.98 -9.23 -14.12
C PRO A 18 -7.55 -8.39 -12.92
N LEU A 19 -7.01 -9.04 -11.90
CA LEU A 19 -6.46 -8.38 -10.72
C LEU A 19 -5.02 -7.94 -10.97
N VAL A 20 -4.62 -6.88 -10.27
CA VAL A 20 -3.25 -6.37 -10.28
C VAL A 20 -2.55 -6.69 -8.96
N LYS A 21 -1.23 -6.61 -8.95
CA LYS A 21 -0.42 -6.73 -7.73
C LYS A 21 -0.62 -5.47 -6.88
N SER A 22 -1.52 -5.56 -5.90
CA SER A 22 -1.79 -4.54 -4.90
C SER A 22 -0.68 -4.49 -3.86
N HIS A 23 -0.30 -3.28 -3.43
CA HIS A 23 0.68 -3.12 -2.36
C HIS A 23 -0.01 -3.28 -1.01
N ILE A 24 0.57 -4.12 -0.14
CA ILE A 24 0.10 -4.22 1.24
C ILE A 24 0.53 -2.97 2.02
N ILE A 25 1.81 -2.65 1.95
CA ILE A 25 2.37 -1.45 2.56
C ILE A 25 2.36 -0.34 1.50
N PRO A 26 1.77 0.84 1.78
CA PRO A 26 1.73 1.95 0.85
C PRO A 26 3.10 2.25 0.23
N LYS A 27 3.10 2.52 -1.08
CA LYS A 27 4.36 2.67 -1.84
C LYS A 27 5.20 3.84 -1.32
N PHE A 28 4.57 4.92 -0.85
CA PHE A 28 5.28 6.06 -0.30
C PHE A 28 6.07 5.70 0.96
N ALA A 29 5.51 4.83 1.83
CA ALA A 29 6.16 4.43 3.08
C ALA A 29 7.38 3.57 2.80
N THR A 30 7.26 2.59 1.90
CA THR A 30 8.38 1.73 1.50
C THR A 30 9.50 2.54 0.83
N ASN A 31 9.15 3.48 -0.06
CA ASN A 31 10.11 4.39 -0.68
C ASN A 31 10.79 5.30 0.35
N TRP A 32 10.03 5.82 1.31
CA TRP A 32 10.58 6.65 2.37
C TRP A 32 11.57 5.87 3.24
N ILE A 33 11.22 4.65 3.69
CA ILE A 33 12.12 3.78 4.46
C ILE A 33 13.39 3.48 3.67
N LYS A 34 13.28 3.14 2.38
CA LYS A 34 14.46 2.89 1.53
C LYS A 34 15.35 4.13 1.43
N LYS A 35 14.78 5.33 1.38
CA LYS A 35 15.53 6.58 1.27
C LYS A 35 16.19 6.98 2.59
N THR A 36 15.56 6.71 3.73
CA THR A 36 16.06 7.11 5.06
C THR A 36 16.86 6.02 5.78
N SER A 37 16.78 4.76 5.33
CA SER A 37 17.57 3.66 5.85
C SER A 37 19.03 3.79 5.44
N LEU A 38 19.93 3.63 6.41
CA LEU A 38 21.39 3.63 6.20
C LEU A 38 21.84 2.64 5.12
N THR A 39 21.10 1.54 4.94
CA THR A 39 21.45 0.44 4.03
C THR A 39 20.59 0.39 2.76
N GLY A 40 19.67 1.36 2.59
CA GLY A 40 18.90 1.50 1.36
C GLY A 40 17.96 0.34 1.04
N GLY A 41 17.51 -0.44 2.04
CA GLY A 41 16.69 -1.64 1.82
C GLY A 41 15.75 -1.97 2.98
N LEU A 42 14.73 -2.78 2.69
CA LEU A 42 13.86 -3.37 3.70
C LEU A 42 14.48 -4.70 4.19
N ARG A 43 14.33 -4.99 5.48
CA ARG A 43 14.78 -6.24 6.12
C ARG A 43 13.60 -6.91 6.81
N LYS A 44 13.53 -8.25 6.77
CA LYS A 44 12.52 -8.99 7.53
C LYS A 44 13.01 -9.25 8.96
N PRO A 45 12.14 -9.21 9.98
CA PRO A 45 12.53 -9.49 11.36
C PRO A 45 13.19 -10.87 11.53
N LEU A 46 12.64 -11.88 10.84
CA LEU A 46 13.10 -13.27 10.90
C LEU A 46 14.39 -13.52 10.10
N ASN A 47 14.71 -12.67 9.12
CA ASN A 47 15.88 -12.83 8.25
C ASN A 47 16.48 -11.46 7.92
N PRO A 48 17.16 -10.81 8.89
CA PRO A 48 17.66 -9.45 8.73
C PRO A 48 18.79 -9.33 7.71
N ASN A 49 19.49 -10.43 7.44
CA ASN A 49 20.59 -10.50 6.48
C ASN A 49 20.13 -10.58 5.02
N ILE A 50 18.83 -10.82 4.78
CA ILE A 50 18.26 -10.91 3.44
C ILE A 50 17.64 -9.56 3.08
N ARG A 51 18.19 -8.90 2.05
CA ARG A 51 17.67 -7.65 1.51
C ARG A 51 16.38 -7.92 0.73
N TYR A 52 15.28 -7.32 1.16
CA TYR A 52 14.00 -7.40 0.45
C TYR A 52 13.78 -6.09 -0.33
N GLN A 53 13.64 -6.18 -1.65
CA GLN A 53 13.59 -4.99 -2.52
C GLN A 53 12.18 -4.45 -2.76
N ASP A 54 11.14 -5.26 -2.63
CA ASP A 54 9.75 -4.83 -2.82
C ASP A 54 8.96 -5.14 -1.56
N SER A 55 7.92 -4.37 -1.22
CA SER A 55 6.99 -4.81 -0.18
C SER A 55 6.19 -6.03 -0.64
N ALA A 56 5.59 -6.76 0.30
CA ALA A 56 4.66 -7.82 -0.04
C ALA A 56 3.53 -7.26 -0.94
N LYS A 57 3.24 -8.00 -2.01
CA LYS A 57 2.20 -7.68 -2.99
C LYS A 57 1.30 -8.90 -3.17
N ILE A 58 0.00 -8.66 -3.24
CA ILE A 58 -1.02 -9.68 -3.43
C ILE A 58 -1.95 -9.29 -4.58
N ARG A 59 -2.54 -10.27 -5.27
CA ARG A 59 -3.57 -10.01 -6.29
C ARG A 59 -4.91 -9.83 -5.57
N LEU A 60 -5.32 -8.58 -5.35
CA LEU A 60 -6.49 -8.26 -4.52
C LEU A 60 -7.48 -7.36 -5.26
N LEU A 61 -6.97 -6.32 -5.90
CA LEU A 61 -7.79 -5.28 -6.52
C LEU A 61 -7.66 -5.31 -8.04
N CYS A 62 -8.73 -4.87 -8.71
CA CYS A 62 -8.64 -4.52 -10.12
C CYS A 62 -7.90 -3.20 -10.29
N SER A 63 -7.41 -2.93 -11.50
CA SER A 63 -6.65 -1.70 -11.79
C SER A 63 -7.38 -0.41 -11.40
N GLN A 64 -8.72 -0.34 -11.58
CA GLN A 64 -9.51 0.85 -11.23
C GLN A 64 -9.57 1.07 -9.72
N CYS A 65 -9.75 0.00 -8.94
CA CYS A 65 -9.78 0.05 -7.48
C CYS A 65 -8.41 0.39 -6.89
N GLU A 66 -7.34 -0.21 -7.43
CA GLU A 66 -5.96 0.09 -7.05
C GLU A 66 -5.63 1.58 -7.30
N GLN A 67 -6.15 2.16 -8.39
CA GLN A 67 -5.95 3.57 -8.69
C GLN A 67 -6.63 4.49 -7.66
N LYS A 68 -7.78 4.09 -7.09
CA LYS A 68 -8.41 4.85 -5.99
C LYS A 68 -7.52 4.89 -4.77
N PHE A 69 -6.99 3.73 -4.38
CA PHE A 69 -6.08 3.58 -3.23
C PHE A 69 -4.81 4.41 -3.46
N SER A 70 -4.22 4.30 -4.65
CA SER A 70 -3.05 5.10 -5.04
C SER A 70 -3.27 6.62 -4.92
N LYS A 71 -4.48 7.11 -5.25
CA LYS A 71 -4.83 8.53 -5.11
C LYS A 71 -4.88 8.96 -3.64
N TRP A 72 -5.53 8.15 -2.79
CA TRP A 72 -5.65 8.45 -1.37
C TRP A 72 -4.30 8.35 -0.65
N GLU A 73 -3.49 7.34 -0.97
CA GLU A 73 -2.12 7.20 -0.48
C GLU A 73 -1.27 8.42 -0.86
N LYS A 74 -1.32 8.85 -2.13
CA LYS A 74 -0.58 10.02 -2.58
C LYS A 74 -1.01 11.28 -1.84
N TRP A 75 -2.32 11.48 -1.72
CA TRP A 75 -2.84 12.63 -0.97
C TRP A 75 -2.34 12.64 0.47
N PHE A 76 -2.38 11.50 1.16
CA PHE A 76 -1.87 11.37 2.53
C PHE A 76 -0.36 11.64 2.61
N ALA A 77 0.43 11.08 1.70
CA ALA A 77 1.86 11.30 1.62
C ALA A 77 2.19 12.80 1.55
N ASP A 78 1.59 13.49 0.58
CA ASP A 78 1.90 14.88 0.26
C ASP A 78 1.33 15.87 1.29
N ASN A 79 0.16 15.57 1.86
CA ASN A 79 -0.55 16.51 2.74
C ASN A 79 -0.41 16.25 4.23
N VAL A 80 -0.03 15.04 4.62
CA VAL A 80 0.10 14.65 6.03
C VAL A 80 1.52 14.17 6.31
N PHE A 81 1.92 13.05 5.71
CA PHE A 81 3.17 12.36 6.08
C PHE A 81 4.41 13.22 5.93
N TYR A 82 4.66 13.78 4.73
CA TYR A 82 5.86 14.59 4.50
C TYR A 82 5.81 15.94 5.22
N LYS A 83 4.62 16.51 5.43
CA LYS A 83 4.46 17.75 6.23
C LYS A 83 4.74 17.50 7.71
N TYR A 84 4.37 16.33 8.23
CA TYR A 84 4.70 15.90 9.58
C TYR A 84 6.20 15.66 9.74
N TRP A 85 6.79 14.88 8.83
CA TRP A 85 8.18 14.43 8.94
C TRP A 85 9.21 15.53 8.64
N ASN A 86 9.01 16.29 7.56
CA ASN A 86 9.97 17.33 7.13
C ASN A 86 9.62 18.72 7.66
N GLY A 87 8.32 19.00 7.83
CA GLY A 87 7.81 20.36 8.06
C GLY A 87 7.41 20.68 9.50
N GLY A 88 7.58 19.75 10.45
CA GLY A 88 7.26 19.97 11.86
C GLY A 88 5.77 20.13 12.17
N LYS A 89 4.87 20.02 11.19
CA LYS A 89 3.43 20.15 11.40
C LYS A 89 2.90 19.01 12.26
N ARG A 90 2.07 19.33 13.26
CA ARG A 90 1.48 18.34 14.20
C ARG A 90 -0.04 18.28 14.17
N LEU A 91 -0.70 19.34 13.72
CA LEU A 91 -2.16 19.41 13.64
C LEU A 91 -2.60 19.27 12.18
N PHE A 92 -3.51 18.33 11.93
CA PHE A 92 -4.09 18.06 10.62
C PHE A 92 -5.62 17.98 10.75
N GLN A 93 -6.32 18.48 9.75
CA GLN A 93 -7.78 18.37 9.72
C GLN A 93 -8.18 16.95 9.31
N TYR A 94 -9.13 16.38 10.04
CA TYR A 94 -9.77 15.14 9.65
C TYR A 94 -10.79 15.44 8.54
N ASN A 95 -10.44 15.10 7.31
CA ASN A 95 -11.28 15.29 6.14
C ASN A 95 -11.55 13.96 5.44
N GLU A 96 -12.41 13.99 4.42
CA GLU A 96 -12.79 12.80 3.67
C GLU A 96 -11.58 12.07 3.07
N SER A 97 -10.57 12.80 2.57
CA SER A 97 -9.37 12.18 1.99
C SER A 97 -8.56 11.42 3.04
N LEU A 98 -8.45 11.95 4.27
CA LEU A 98 -7.79 11.26 5.37
C LEU A 98 -8.60 10.02 5.81
N LEU A 99 -9.93 10.14 5.91
CA LEU A 99 -10.81 9.02 6.20
C LEU A 99 -10.67 7.91 5.16
N LEU A 100 -10.72 8.24 3.87
CA LEU A 100 -10.60 7.26 2.77
C LEU A 100 -9.23 6.59 2.76
N PHE A 101 -8.16 7.32 3.07
CA PHE A 101 -6.84 6.72 3.26
C PHE A 101 -6.82 5.72 4.43
N ILE A 102 -7.35 6.09 5.61
CA ILE A 102 -7.42 5.19 6.77
C ILE A 102 -8.23 3.95 6.43
N LEU A 103 -9.40 4.11 5.82
CA LEU A 103 -10.24 2.99 5.40
C LEU A 103 -9.52 2.07 4.41
N SER A 104 -8.72 2.61 3.50
CA SER A 104 -7.95 1.81 2.55
C SER A 104 -6.90 0.94 3.25
N LEU A 105 -6.24 1.47 4.29
CA LEU A 105 -5.29 0.70 5.12
C LEU A 105 -6.01 -0.40 5.90
N SER A 106 -7.11 -0.07 6.57
CA SER A 106 -7.91 -1.04 7.33
C SER A 106 -8.42 -2.17 6.44
N TRP A 107 -8.83 -1.84 5.21
CA TRP A 107 -9.31 -2.83 4.25
C TRP A 107 -8.23 -3.83 3.84
N ILE A 108 -7.02 -3.35 3.53
CA ILE A 108 -5.90 -4.22 3.14
C ILE A 108 -5.43 -5.05 4.34
N GLY A 109 -5.26 -4.43 5.52
CA GLY A 109 -4.78 -5.12 6.72
C GLY A 109 -5.70 -6.28 7.13
N GLY A 110 -7.03 -6.10 7.06
CA GLY A 110 -7.99 -7.16 7.35
C GLY A 110 -7.98 -8.34 6.35
N LYS A 111 -7.22 -8.25 5.26
CA LYS A 111 -7.06 -9.33 4.27
C LYS A 111 -5.75 -10.10 4.43
N GLU A 112 -4.77 -9.60 5.18
CA GLU A 112 -3.52 -10.33 5.45
C GLU A 112 -3.76 -11.55 6.35
N ASP A 113 -4.63 -11.42 7.36
CA ASP A 113 -4.93 -12.50 8.33
C ASP A 113 -5.72 -13.67 7.73
N ALA A 114 -6.39 -13.46 6.58
CA ALA A 114 -7.20 -14.49 5.92
C ALA A 114 -6.39 -15.48 5.07
N THR A 115 -5.06 -15.31 4.96
CA THR A 115 -4.20 -16.13 4.08
C THR A 115 -3.31 -17.12 4.87
N GLN A 116 -3.58 -17.31 6.18
CA GLN A 116 -2.86 -18.25 7.05
C GLN A 116 -3.74 -19.36 7.66
N ILE A 117 -4.96 -19.56 7.15
CA ILE A 117 -5.86 -20.67 7.54
C ILE A 117 -6.07 -21.60 6.34
#